data_AF-A0A2P1DV05-F1
#
_entry.id   AF-A0A2P1DV05-F1
#
_cell.length_a   1.000
_cell.length_b   1.000
_cell.length_c   1.000
_cell.angle_alpha   90.00
_cell.angle_beta   90.00
_cell.angle_gamma   90.00
#
_symmetry.space_group_name_H-M   'P 1'
#
loop_
_entity.id
_entity.type
_entity.pdbx_description
1 polymer ?
#
loop_
_entity_poly.entity_id
_entity_poly.type
_entity_poly.pdbx_seq_one_letter_code
_entity_poly.pdbx_strand_id
1 'polypeptide(L)'
;MRAAAGTKRHGGTAVVGPLAVLPEYRERGIASHLVQAALMRARAGGCQLAVVLSMFCASFFSRHGFLVTPRGALPSELRASKAYQRHDSQASFCMTCDLR
;
A
#
# COMPACT_ATOMS: atom_id res chain seq x y z
N MET A 1 -16.45 -8.28 9.89
CA MET A 1 -15.06 -7.75 9.80
C MET A 1 -15.14 -6.23 9.92
N ARG A 2 -14.49 -5.60 10.91
CA ARG A 2 -14.67 -4.14 11.22
C ARG A 2 -13.63 -3.24 10.55
N ALA A 3 -12.45 -3.79 10.25
CA ALA A 3 -11.45 -3.19 9.40
C ALA A 3 -10.59 -4.30 8.76
N ALA A 4 -10.01 -4.04 7.59
CA ALA A 4 -9.22 -5.01 6.84
C ALA A 4 -8.01 -4.35 6.19
N ALA A 5 -6.86 -5.02 6.18
CA ALA A 5 -5.69 -4.66 5.40
C ALA A 5 -5.05 -5.93 4.83
N GLY A 6 -4.89 -5.98 3.51
CA GLY A 6 -4.15 -7.03 2.81
C GLY A 6 -2.72 -6.60 2.51
N THR A 7 -1.78 -7.56 2.52
CA THR A 7 -0.42 -7.37 1.97
C THR A 7 -0.08 -8.52 1.05
N LYS A 8 0.34 -8.23 -0.18
CA LYS A 8 0.84 -9.24 -1.14
C LYS A 8 2.28 -8.94 -1.52
N ARG A 9 3.15 -9.94 -1.49
CA ARG A 9 4.56 -9.78 -1.86
C ARG A 9 4.83 -10.18 -3.30
N HIS A 10 5.66 -9.39 -3.97
CA HIS A 10 6.23 -9.68 -5.28
C HIS A 10 7.72 -9.29 -5.20
N GLY A 11 8.60 -10.28 -5.12
CA GLY A 11 10.02 -10.07 -4.85
C GLY A 11 10.26 -9.27 -3.56
N GLY A 12 11.05 -8.21 -3.67
CA GLY A 12 11.35 -7.26 -2.59
C GLY A 12 10.24 -6.24 -2.31
N THR A 13 9.07 -6.33 -2.95
CA THR A 13 8.01 -5.32 -2.86
C THR A 13 6.73 -5.88 -2.23
N ALA A 14 6.13 -5.14 -1.30
CA ALA A 14 4.82 -5.43 -0.72
C ALA A 14 3.75 -4.49 -1.27
N VAL A 15 2.68 -5.04 -1.82
CA VAL A 15 1.46 -4.29 -2.19
C VAL A 15 0.54 -4.24 -0.99
N VAL A 16 0.27 -3.04 -0.49
CA VAL A 16 -0.62 -2.78 0.65
C VAL A 16 -2.02 -2.45 0.12
N GLY A 17 -2.99 -3.29 0.48
CA GLY A 17 -4.40 -3.10 0.12
C GLY A 17 -5.15 -4.42 -0.11
N PRO A 18 -6.50 -4.37 -0.18
CA PRO A 18 -7.37 -3.22 0.13
C PRO A 18 -7.35 -2.86 1.62
N LEU A 19 -7.52 -1.56 1.93
CA LEU A 19 -7.63 -1.03 3.29
C LEU A 19 -9.03 -0.41 3.48
N ALA A 20 -9.80 -0.93 4.43
CA ALA A 20 -11.13 -0.42 4.71
C ALA A 20 -11.39 -0.34 6.22
N VAL A 21 -12.03 0.74 6.65
CA VAL A 21 -12.55 0.95 8.01
C VAL A 21 -13.99 1.44 7.87
N LEU A 22 -14.92 0.80 8.57
CA LEU A 22 -16.33 1.20 8.62
C LEU A 22 -16.46 2.67 9.08
N PRO A 23 -17.35 3.48 8.48
CA PRO A 23 -17.47 4.91 8.80
C PRO A 23 -17.56 5.22 10.30
N GLU A 24 -18.37 4.46 11.03
CA GLU A 24 -18.60 4.60 12.49
C GLU A 24 -17.35 4.36 13.37
N TYR A 25 -16.29 3.78 12.79
CA TYR A 25 -15.01 3.49 13.45
C TYR A 25 -13.83 4.31 12.89
N ARG A 26 -14.09 5.26 11.97
CA ARG A 26 -13.04 6.18 11.47
C ARG A 26 -12.57 7.13 12.56
N GLU A 27 -11.44 7.80 12.30
CA GLU A 27 -10.84 8.80 13.20
C GLU A 27 -10.37 8.28 14.57
N ARG A 28 -10.39 6.96 14.78
CA ARG A 28 -9.90 6.28 15.99
C ARG A 28 -8.49 5.68 15.83
N GLY A 29 -7.74 6.08 14.79
CA GLY A 29 -6.41 5.55 14.51
C GLY A 29 -6.34 4.10 14.01
N ILE A 30 -7.47 3.44 13.75
CA ILE A 30 -7.53 2.03 13.32
C ILE A 30 -6.79 1.81 12.00
N ALA A 31 -7.04 2.69 11.01
CA ALA A 31 -6.36 2.61 9.71
C ALA A 31 -4.84 2.75 9.87
N SER A 32 -4.40 3.66 10.74
CA SER A 32 -2.97 3.86 11.02
C SER A 32 -2.34 2.61 11.65
N HIS A 33 -3.00 1.98 12.62
CA HIS A 33 -2.52 0.71 13.21
C HIS A 33 -2.41 -0.40 12.16
N LEU A 34 -3.40 -0.52 11.28
CA LEU A 34 -3.38 -1.51 10.21
C LEU A 34 -2.23 -1.27 9.22
N VAL A 35 -2.01 -0.02 8.81
CA VAL A 35 -0.89 0.33 7.92
C VAL A 35 0.45 0.05 8.59
N GLN A 36 0.64 0.50 9.84
CA GLN A 36 1.89 0.24 10.55
C GLN A 36 2.16 -1.26 10.71
N ALA A 37 1.14 -2.05 11.08
CA ALA A 37 1.28 -3.49 11.17
C ALA A 37 1.58 -4.17 9.81
N ALA A 38 1.04 -3.63 8.71
CA ALA A 38 1.35 -4.09 7.36
C ALA A 38 2.81 -3.77 6.99
N LEU A 39 3.29 -2.55 7.26
CA LEU A 39 4.67 -2.13 7.00
C LEU A 39 5.67 -2.93 7.84
N MET A 40 5.40 -3.14 9.13
CA MET A 40 6.23 -3.97 9.99
C MET A 40 6.33 -5.41 9.47
N ARG A 41 5.20 -6.00 9.05
CA ARG A 41 5.20 -7.35 8.47
C ARG A 41 5.95 -7.41 7.14
N ALA A 42 5.84 -6.38 6.30
CA ALA A 42 6.59 -6.30 5.05
C ALA A 42 8.10 -6.22 5.32
N ARG A 43 8.53 -5.38 6.27
CA ARG A 43 9.92 -5.26 6.73
C ARG A 43 10.45 -6.59 7.27
N ALA A 44 9.72 -7.24 8.17
CA ALA A 44 10.08 -8.54 8.73
C ALA A 44 10.16 -9.64 7.66
N GLY A 45 9.40 -9.49 6.56
CA GLY A 45 9.51 -10.36 5.40
C GLY A 45 10.74 -10.10 4.53
N GLY A 46 11.49 -9.02 4.73
CA GLY A 46 12.58 -8.60 3.86
C GLY A 46 12.13 -7.82 2.62
N CYS A 47 10.92 -7.25 2.63
CA CYS A 47 10.54 -6.26 1.62
C CYS A 47 11.29 -4.95 1.87
N GLN A 48 11.73 -4.33 0.78
CA GLN A 48 12.43 -3.03 0.78
C GLN A 48 11.50 -1.89 0.32
N LEU A 49 10.36 -2.23 -0.28
CA LEU A 49 9.40 -1.27 -0.82
C LEU A 49 7.97 -1.70 -0.46
N ALA A 50 7.16 -0.75 0.01
CA ALA A 50 5.71 -0.89 0.09
C ALA A 50 5.05 -0.02 -0.99
N VAL A 51 3.97 -0.52 -1.59
CA VAL A 51 3.24 0.18 -2.65
C VAL A 51 1.74 0.14 -2.38
N VAL A 52 1.09 1.30 -2.53
CA VAL A 52 -0.37 1.45 -2.58
C VAL A 52 -0.74 1.90 -3.98
N LEU A 53 -1.58 1.13 -4.67
CA LEU A 53 -1.96 1.39 -6.06
C LEU A 53 -3.13 2.39 -6.21
N SER A 54 -3.54 3.03 -5.11
CA SER A 54 -4.65 3.97 -5.05
C SER A 54 -4.19 5.36 -4.58
N MET A 55 -4.79 6.41 -5.15
CA MET A 55 -4.55 7.80 -4.78
C MET A 55 -5.66 8.42 -3.92
N PHE A 56 -6.78 7.71 -3.69
CA PHE A 56 -7.95 8.28 -3.00
C PHE A 56 -7.68 8.76 -1.58
N CYS A 57 -6.69 8.18 -0.90
CA CYS A 57 -6.33 8.52 0.48
C CYS A 57 -4.88 9.03 0.58
N ALA A 58 -4.40 9.77 -0.43
CA ALA A 58 -2.99 10.12 -0.51
C ALA A 58 -2.46 10.85 0.74
N SER A 59 -3.19 11.85 1.24
CA SER A 59 -2.83 12.58 2.46
C SER A 59 -2.74 11.68 3.70
N PHE A 60 -3.54 10.61 3.78
CA PHE A 60 -3.45 9.63 4.86
C PHE A 60 -2.18 8.79 4.75
N PHE A 61 -1.85 8.30 3.56
CA PHE A 61 -0.66 7.48 3.35
C PHE A 61 0.63 8.30 3.45
N SER A 62 0.63 9.58 3.07
CA SER A 62 1.77 10.48 3.24
C SER A 62 2.24 10.58 4.69
N ARG A 63 1.30 10.57 5.66
CA ARG A 63 1.64 10.55 7.09
C ARG A 63 2.33 9.27 7.55
N HIS A 64 2.30 8.22 6.74
CA HIS A 64 2.93 6.93 7.00
C HIS A 64 4.18 6.70 6.13
N GLY A 65 4.75 7.78 5.56
CA GLY A 65 5.99 7.71 4.78
C GLY A 65 5.80 7.30 3.32
N PHE A 66 4.57 7.31 2.81
CA PHE A 66 4.32 7.08 1.39
C PHE A 66 4.47 8.38 0.57
N LEU A 67 5.13 8.27 -0.57
CA LEU A 67 5.33 9.35 -1.53
C LEU A 67 4.63 9.03 -2.84
N VAL A 68 4.16 10.06 -3.53
CA VAL A 68 3.58 9.89 -4.87
C VAL A 68 4.67 9.42 -5.83
N THR A 69 4.40 8.39 -6.60
CA THR A 69 5.38 7.75 -7.50
C THR A 69 4.72 7.42 -8.83
N PRO A 70 5.37 7.74 -9.97
CA PRO A 70 4.89 7.32 -11.28
C PRO A 70 4.81 5.79 -11.35
N ARG A 71 3.71 5.25 -11.87
CA ARG A 71 3.56 3.79 -11.99
C ARG A 71 4.64 3.14 -12.87
N GLY A 72 5.17 3.88 -13.84
CA GLY A 72 6.29 3.44 -14.68
C GLY A 72 7.61 3.25 -13.93
N ALA A 73 7.78 3.90 -12.78
CA ALA A 73 8.97 3.76 -11.93
C ALA A 73 8.92 2.54 -10.99
N LEU A 74 7.79 1.80 -10.98
CA LEU A 74 7.68 0.60 -10.17
C LEU A 74 8.49 -0.57 -10.74
N PRO A 75 8.99 -1.47 -9.88
CA PRO A 75 9.71 -2.67 -10.31
C PRO A 75 8.93 -3.47 -11.36
N SER A 76 9.64 -3.96 -12.39
CA SER A 76 9.05 -4.73 -13.50
C SER A 76 8.29 -5.97 -13.00
N GLU A 77 8.83 -6.66 -12.00
CA GLU A 77 8.22 -7.81 -11.32
C GLU A 77 6.84 -7.47 -10.74
N LEU A 78 6.71 -6.30 -10.11
CA LEU A 78 5.43 -5.82 -9.59
C LEU A 78 4.49 -5.47 -10.74
N ARG A 79 4.97 -4.79 -11.79
CA ARG A 79 4.17 -4.42 -12.96
C ARG A 79 3.61 -5.64 -13.70
N ALA A 80 4.33 -6.76 -13.71
CA ALA A 80 3.87 -8.03 -14.29
C ALA A 80 2.87 -8.79 -13.39
N SER A 81 2.69 -8.39 -12.13
CA SER A 81 1.85 -9.11 -11.18
C SER A 81 0.35 -8.90 -11.40
N LYS A 82 -0.45 -9.91 -11.06
CA LYS A 82 -1.92 -9.80 -11.05
C LYS A 82 -2.43 -8.74 -10.09
N ALA A 83 -1.71 -8.44 -9.00
CA ALA A 83 -2.09 -7.39 -8.06
C ALA A 83 -2.02 -6.00 -8.71
N TYR A 84 -1.00 -5.78 -9.54
CA TYR A 84 -0.85 -4.56 -10.32
C TYR A 84 -1.85 -4.47 -11.48
N GLN A 85 -2.04 -5.56 -12.22
CA GLN A 85 -2.98 -5.63 -13.35
C GLN A 85 -4.45 -5.51 -12.93
N ARG A 86 -4.83 -6.05 -11.77
CA ARG A 86 -6.19 -5.89 -11.23
C ARG A 86 -6.49 -4.46 -10.81
N HIS A 87 -5.46 -3.70 -10.46
CA HIS A 87 -5.57 -2.27 -10.21
C HIS A 87 -5.31 -1.51 -11.52
N ASP A 88 -6.01 -1.92 -12.57
CA ASP A 88 -6.10 -1.16 -13.82
C ASP A 88 -7.08 -0.02 -13.59
N SER A 89 -6.51 1.12 -13.25
CA SER A 89 -7.21 2.38 -13.08
C SER A 89 -6.36 3.38 -13.82
N GLN A 90 -6.97 4.20 -14.68
CA GLN A 90 -6.39 5.26 -15.51
C GLN A 90 -5.38 6.23 -14.81
N ALA A 91 -5.12 6.04 -13.52
CA ALA A 91 -4.13 6.75 -12.75
C ALA A 91 -2.69 6.40 -13.17
N SER A 92 -1.96 7.40 -13.67
CA SER A 92 -0.52 7.33 -13.95
C SER A 92 0.36 7.27 -12.70
N PHE A 93 -0.22 7.45 -11.52
CA PHE A 93 0.49 7.56 -10.25
C PHE A 93 -0.04 6.57 -9.21
N CYS A 94 0.85 6.19 -8.31
CA CYS A 94 0.59 5.39 -7.12
C CYS A 94 1.35 6.01 -5.95
N MET A 95 1.36 5.35 -4.79
CA MET A 95 2.21 5.77 -3.69
C MET A 95 3.15 4.67 -3.24
N THR A 96 4.40 5.02 -2.93
CA THR A 96 5.43 4.09 -2.47
C THR A 96 6.07 4.53 -1.16
N CYS A 97 6.49 3.59 -0.33
CA CYS A 97 7.17 3.84 0.94
C CYS A 97 8.41 2.95 1.02
N ASP A 98 9.57 3.55 1.29
CA ASP A 98 10.82 2.82 1.51
C ASP A 98 10.76 2.10 2.87
N LEU A 99 11.16 0.83 2.87
CA LEU A 99 11.11 -0.06 4.02
C LEU A 99 12.50 -0.38 4.61
N ARG A 100 13.55 0.29 4.14
CA ARG A 100 14.90 0.18 4.73
C ARG A 100 14.98 0.89 6.08
#